data_AF-A0A957TJT5-F1
#
_entry.id   AF-A0A957TJT5-F1
#
_cell.length_a   1.000
_cell.length_b   1.000
_cell.length_c   1.000
_cell.angle_alpha   90.00
_cell.angle_beta   90.00
_cell.angle_gamma   90.00
#
_symmetry.space_group_name_H-M   'P 1'
#
loop_
_entity.id
_entity.type
_entity.pdbx_description
1 polymer ?
#
loop_
_entity_poly.entity_id
_entity_poly.type
_entity_poly.pdbx_seq_one_letter_code
_entity_poly.pdbx_strand_id
1 'polypeptide(L)' 'MIAETKPLAEITQDAIRILFREIGVVNTVRFINQYTTGYGNYTEERRELFANETLDDLIAEIKQRRERGKSDPRQTAETE' A
#
# COMPACT_ATOMS: atom_id res chain seq x y z
N MET A 1 -27.65 19.61 24.80
CA MET A 1 -26.58 18.61 24.94
C MET A 1 -25.28 19.28 24.58
N ILE A 2 -24.34 19.38 25.52
CA ILE A 2 -22.98 19.83 25.20
C ILE A 2 -22.33 18.61 24.55
N ALA A 3 -22.16 18.63 23.24
CA ALA A 3 -21.46 17.54 22.55
C ALA A 3 -20.00 17.56 23.06
N GLU A 4 -19.56 16.48 23.69
CA GLU A 4 -18.14 16.33 24.00
C GLU A 4 -17.35 16.46 22.70
N THR A 5 -16.44 17.43 22.68
CA THR A 5 -15.76 17.82 21.46
C THR A 5 -14.61 16.85 21.24
N LYS A 6 -14.81 15.87 20.36
CA LYS A 6 -13.72 14.96 19.97
C LYS A 6 -12.56 15.77 19.36
N PRO A 7 -11.30 15.43 19.69
CA PRO A 7 -10.14 15.98 19.00
C PRO A 7 -10.25 15.77 17.48
N LEU A 8 -9.80 16.75 16.70
CA LEU A 8 -9.82 16.66 15.23
C LEU A 8 -9.09 15.42 14.72
N ALA A 9 -7.99 15.02 15.38
CA ALA A 9 -7.25 13.82 15.03
C ALA A 9 -8.11 12.54 15.12
N GLU A 10 -8.95 12.42 16.14
CA GLU A 10 -9.87 11.28 16.30
C GLU A 10 -10.96 11.29 15.22
N ILE A 11 -11.51 12.48 14.93
CA ILE A 11 -12.50 12.65 13.86
C ILE A 11 -11.89 12.26 12.50
N THR A 12 -10.65 12.68 12.22
CA THR A 12 -9.95 12.31 10.99
C THR A 12 -9.71 10.82 10.91
N GLN A 13 -9.30 10.17 12.01
CA GLN A 13 -9.08 8.73 12.02
C GLN A 13 -10.38 7.95 11.77
N ASP A 14 -11.48 8.37 12.40
CA ASP A 14 -12.80 7.78 12.18
C ASP A 14 -13.26 7.98 10.72
N ALA A 15 -13.06 9.18 10.17
CA ALA A 15 -13.39 9.48 8.77
C ALA A 15 -12.60 8.60 7.79
N ILE A 16 -11.30 8.42 7.99
CA ILE A 16 -10.46 7.56 7.13
C ILE A 16 -10.96 6.12 7.13
N ARG A 17 -11.33 5.58 8.31
CA ARG A 17 -11.88 4.22 8.43
C ARG A 17 -13.20 4.08 7.66
N ILE A 18 -14.08 5.08 7.77
CA ILE A 18 -15.35 5.10 7.03
C ILE A 18 -15.09 5.14 5.53
N LEU A 19 -14.22 6.04 5.06
CA LEU A 19 -13.89 6.14 3.64
C LEU A 19 -13.33 4.83 3.09
N PHE A 20 -12.42 4.16 3.82
CA PHE A 20 -11.94 2.84 3.41
C PHE A 20 -13.05 1.82 3.25
N ARG A 21 -14.04 1.82 4.15
CA ARG A 21 -15.18 0.91 4.08
C ARG A 21 -16.10 1.23 2.89
N GLU A 22 -16.39 2.50 2.66
CA GLU A 22 -17.43 2.91 1.71
C GLU A 22 -16.94 3.05 0.27
N ILE A 23 -15.71 3.56 0.06
CA ILE A 23 -15.19 3.85 -1.28
C ILE A 23 -13.91 3.07 -1.63
N GLY A 24 -13.40 2.27 -0.67
CA GLY A 24 -12.21 1.46 -0.86
C GLY A 24 -10.89 2.23 -0.75
N VAL A 25 -9.80 1.49 -0.60
CA VAL A 25 -8.45 2.05 -0.32
C VAL A 25 -7.97 2.99 -1.42
N VAL A 26 -8.10 2.58 -2.69
CA VAL A 26 -7.58 3.36 -3.82
C VAL A 26 -8.28 4.71 -3.93
N ASN A 27 -9.62 4.74 -3.83
CA ASN A 27 -10.37 6.00 -3.93
C ASN A 27 -10.21 6.85 -2.68
N THR A 28 -10.08 6.25 -1.50
CA THR A 28 -9.80 6.98 -0.25
C THR A 28 -8.48 7.74 -0.32
N VAL A 29 -7.40 7.09 -0.78
CA VAL A 29 -6.10 7.75 -0.93
C VAL A 29 -6.18 8.90 -1.94
N ARG A 30 -6.85 8.68 -3.08
CA ARG A 30 -7.08 9.75 -4.08
C ARG A 30 -7.84 10.92 -3.49
N PHE A 31 -8.91 10.66 -2.74
CA PHE A 31 -9.72 11.68 -2.08
C PHE A 31 -8.89 12.51 -1.09
N ILE A 32 -8.14 11.86 -0.21
CA ILE A 32 -7.28 12.56 0.76
C ILE A 32 -6.26 13.45 0.04
N ASN A 33 -5.65 12.93 -1.02
CA ASN A 33 -4.65 13.65 -1.82
C ASN A 33 -5.21 14.89 -2.56
N GLN A 34 -6.54 15.07 -2.62
CA GLN A 34 -7.13 16.31 -3.16
C GLN A 34 -6.95 17.50 -2.21
N TYR A 35 -6.84 17.26 -0.91
CA TYR A 35 -6.79 18.30 0.13
C TYR A 35 -5.40 18.49 0.71
N THR A 36 -4.49 17.54 0.48
CA THR A 36 -3.12 17.60 0.96
C THR A 36 -2.18 16.92 -0.02
N THR A 37 -0.98 17.47 -0.18
CA THR A 37 0.11 16.82 -0.94
C THR A 37 0.80 15.71 -0.16
N GLY A 38 0.42 15.49 1.10
CA GLY A 38 1.14 14.61 2.03
C GLY A 38 2.40 15.28 2.58
N TYR A 39 3.21 14.49 3.29
CA TYR A 39 4.47 14.89 3.89
C TYR A 39 5.54 13.84 3.57
N GLY A 40 6.82 14.21 3.69
CA GLY A 40 7.95 13.33 3.41
C GLY A 40 8.57 13.55 2.04
N ASN A 41 9.66 12.83 1.77
CA ASN A 41 10.36 12.86 0.49
C ASN A 41 10.47 11.43 -0.02
N TYR A 42 9.41 11.00 -0.72
CA TYR A 42 9.33 9.64 -1.27
C TYR A 42 10.56 9.26 -2.10
N THR A 43 11.17 10.22 -2.82
CA THR A 43 12.36 9.96 -3.62
C THR A 43 13.56 9.57 -2.76
N GLU A 44 13.81 10.29 -1.66
CA GLU A 44 14.93 9.99 -0.78
C GLU A 44 14.66 8.77 0.11
N GLU A 45 13.44 8.64 0.64
CA GLU A 45 13.02 7.45 1.41
C GLU A 45 13.13 6.18 0.55
N ARG A 46 12.69 6.23 -0.71
CA ARG A 46 12.82 5.11 -1.64
C ARG A 46 14.28 4.83 -1.97
N ARG A 47 15.13 5.84 -2.08
CA ARG A 47 16.56 5.68 -2.33
C ARG A 47 17.23 4.92 -1.19
N GLU A 48 16.91 5.25 0.07
CA GLU A 48 17.41 4.53 1.25
C GLU A 48 16.93 3.07 1.27
N LEU A 49 15.62 2.84 1.05
CA LEU A 49 15.03 1.50 1.03
C LEU A 49 15.71 0.54 0.05
N PHE A 50 16.16 1.05 -1.11
CA PHE A 50 16.75 0.27 -2.19
C PHE A 50 18.25 0.54 -2.38
N ALA A 51 18.91 1.19 -1.42
CA ALA A 51 20.31 1.62 -1.56
C ALA A 51 21.29 0.46 -1.85
N ASN A 52 20.92 -0.75 -1.43
CA ASN A 52 21.74 -1.95 -1.57
C ASN A 52 21.22 -2.94 -2.63
N GLU A 53 20.19 -2.57 -3.41
CA GLU A 53 19.62 -3.43 -4.44
C GLU A 53 19.90 -2.86 -5.82
N THR A 54 20.47 -3.68 -6.71
CA THR A 54 20.56 -3.33 -8.13
C THR A 54 19.29 -3.75 -8.87
N LEU A 55 19.06 -3.13 -10.04
CA LEU A 55 17.97 -3.55 -10.92
C LEU A 55 18.10 -5.02 -11.32
N ASP A 56 19.33 -5.50 -11.53
CA ASP A 56 19.60 -6.88 -11.91
C ASP A 56 19.25 -7.86 -10.77
N ASP A 57 19.56 -7.50 -9.52
CA ASP A 57 19.19 -8.28 -8.34
C ASP A 57 17.67 -8.42 -8.22
N LEU A 58 16.95 -7.31 -8.42
CA LEU A 58 15.49 -7.28 -8.38
C LEU A 58 14.87 -8.16 -9.48
N ILE A 59 15.41 -8.09 -10.70
CA ILE A 59 14.96 -8.91 -11.83
C ILE A 59 15.24 -10.39 -11.56
N ALA A 60 16.40 -10.72 -11.00
CA ALA A 60 16.75 -12.09 -10.63
C ALA A 60 15.78 -12.65 -9.57
N GLU A 61 15.45 -11.85 -8.56
CA GLU A 61 14.49 -12.24 -7.53
C GLU A 61 13.08 -12.49 -8.11
N ILE A 62 12.61 -11.60 -8.99
CA ILE A 62 11.30 -11.77 -9.66
C ILE A 62 11.26 -13.09 -10.45
N LYS A 63 12.33 -13.41 -11.20
CA LYS A 63 12.42 -14.67 -11.95
C LYS A 63 12.39 -15.88 -11.01
N GLN A 64 13.19 -15.85 -9.95
CA GLN A 64 13.25 -16.92 -8.95
C GLN A 64 11.89 -17.15 -8.27
N ARG A 65 11.17 -16.07 -7.91
CA ARG A 65 9.83 -16.16 -7.32
C ARG A 65 8.83 -16.80 -8.30
N ARG A 66 8.90 -16.48 -9.60
CA ARG A 66 8.03 -17.09 -10.64
C ARG A 66 8.35 -18.58 -10.84
N GLU A 67 9.61 -18.97 -10.78
CA GLU A 67 10.02 -20.37 -10.88
C GLU A 67 9.58 -21.18 -9.65
N ARG A 68 9.72 -20.62 -8.45
CA ARG A 68 9.20 -21.24 -7.20
C ARG A 68 7.69 -21.37 -7.20
N GLY A 69 6.97 -20.40 -7.74
CA GLY A 69 5.51 -20.46 -7.92
C GLY A 69 5.08 -21.57 -8.89
N LYS A 70 5.86 -21.82 -9.96
CA LYS A 70 5.64 -22.94 -10.88
C LYS A 70 5.91 -24.32 -10.27
N SER A 71 6.70 -24.39 -9.19
CA SER A 71 6.96 -25.62 -8.43
C SER A 71 5.99 -25.87 -7.28
N ASP A 72 4.99 -25.01 -7.06
CA ASP A 72 3.91 -25.26 -6.09
C ASP A 72 2.91 -26.27 -6.70
N PRO A 73 2.75 -27.48 -6.14
CA PRO A 73 1.85 -28.51 -6.66
C PRO A 73 0.37 -28.09 -6.73
N ARG A 74 0.00 -26.96 -6.11
CA ARG A 74 -1.37 -26.43 -6.11
C ARG A 74 -1.75 -25.69 -7.39
N GLN A 75 -0.80 -25.34 -8.26
CA GLN A 75 -1.07 -24.68 -9.55
C GLN A 75 -1.10 -25.64 -10.75
N THR A 76 -0.63 -26.89 -10.59
CA THR A 76 -0.58 -27.88 -11.69
C THR A 76 -1.86 -28.68 -11.85
N ALA A 77 -2.87 -28.49 -10.98
CA ALA A 77 -4.09 -29.31 -10.96
C ALA A 77 -5.29 -28.69 -11.71
N GLU A 78 -5.17 -27.47 -12.26
CA GLU A 78 -6.29 -26.78 -12.93
C GLU A 78 -6.18 -26.78 -14.46
N THR A 79 -5.43 -27.73 -15.04
CA THR A 79 -5.34 -27.86 -16.50
C THR A 79 -5.41 -29.31 -16.94
N GLU A 80 -6.54 -29.96 -16.66
CA GLU A 80 -7.07 -31.10 -17.43
C GLU A 80 -8.57 -30.93 -17.64
#